data_AF-A0A5B9QHB2-F1
#
_entry.id   AF-A0A5B9QHB2-F1
#
_cell.length_a   1.000
_cell.length_b   1.000
_cell.length_c   1.000
_cell.angle_alpha   90.00
_cell.angle_beta   90.00
_cell.angle_gamma   90.00
#
_symmetry.space_group_name_H-M   'P 1'
#
loop_
_entity.id
_entity.type
_entity.pdbx_description
1 polymer ?
#
loop_
_entity_poly.entity_id
_entity_poly.type
_entity_poly.pdbx_seq_one_letter_code
_entity_poly.pdbx_strand_id
1 'polypeptide(L)'
;MLEELKEEEIVKKVGGRFKLSTLIQKRMVQLNQGSRALVNVDTHDKMSIVLQEIMQDKIMLNMDNQVISLEEMAAESEGPDLESMDL
;
A
#
# COMPACT_ATOMS: atom_id res chain seq x y z
N MET A 1 -1.17 -23.91 7.49
CA MET A 1 -2.42 -24.13 6.72
C MET A 1 -3.20 -22.83 6.46
N LEU A 2 -3.81 -22.15 7.44
CA LEU A 2 -4.53 -20.88 7.17
C LEU A 2 -3.61 -19.70 6.80
N GLU A 3 -2.43 -19.59 7.42
CA GLU A 3 -1.44 -18.53 7.10
C GLU A 3 -0.78 -18.71 5.74
N GLU A 4 -0.55 -19.95 5.34
CA GLU A 4 0.03 -20.32 4.04
C GLU A 4 -0.89 -19.89 2.89
N LEU A 5 -2.21 -20.06 3.05
CA LEU A 5 -3.20 -19.64 2.08
C LEU A 5 -3.23 -18.11 1.95
N LYS A 6 -3.15 -17.39 3.08
CA LYS A 6 -3.06 -15.92 3.08
C LYS A 6 -1.78 -15.44 2.39
N GLU A 7 -0.66 -16.11 2.62
CA GLU A 7 0.61 -15.78 1.96
C GLU A 7 0.51 -15.98 0.45
N GLU A 8 -0.06 -17.09 -0.03
CA GLU A 8 -0.27 -17.32 -1.46
C GLU A 8 -1.21 -16.29 -2.10
N GLU A 9 -2.29 -15.90 -1.42
CA GLU A 9 -3.21 -14.87 -1.89
C GLU A 9 -2.51 -13.52 -2.05
N ILE A 10 -1.74 -13.12 -1.03
CA ILE A 10 -0.96 -11.88 -1.06
C ILE A 10 0.07 -11.91 -2.20
N VAL A 11 0.77 -13.04 -2.36
CA VAL A 11 1.74 -13.23 -3.46
C VAL A 11 1.07 -13.09 -4.83
N LYS A 12 -0.12 -13.67 -5.03
CA LYS A 12 -0.88 -13.54 -6.28
C LYS A 12 -1.34 -12.10 -6.51
N LYS A 13 -1.78 -11.40 -5.47
CA LYS A 13 -2.19 -9.97 -5.53
C LYS A 13 -1.06 -9.05 -5.98
N VAL A 14 0.12 -9.15 -5.36
CA VAL A 14 1.26 -8.26 -5.68
C VAL A 14 2.03 -8.66 -6.94
N GLY A 15 1.71 -9.83 -7.52
CA GLY A 15 2.33 -10.32 -8.76
C GLY A 15 3.66 -11.06 -8.55
N GLY A 16 3.85 -11.72 -7.41
CA GLY A 16 4.96 -12.64 -7.15
C GLY A 16 5.74 -12.39 -5.86
N ARG A 17 6.48 -13.41 -5.41
CA ARG A 17 7.24 -13.37 -4.13
C ARG A 17 8.32 -12.28 -4.09
N PHE A 18 8.95 -12.00 -5.23
CA PHE A 18 9.97 -10.94 -5.33
C PHE A 18 9.38 -9.54 -5.11
N LYS A 19 8.23 -9.27 -5.74
CA LYS A 19 7.48 -8.02 -5.54
C LYS A 19 6.98 -7.91 -4.11
N LEU A 20 6.50 -9.00 -3.52
CA LEU A 20 6.08 -9.03 -2.12
C LEU A 20 7.21 -8.59 -1.18
N SER A 21 8.38 -9.22 -1.27
CA SER A 21 9.53 -8.88 -0.42
C SER A 21 9.96 -7.42 -0.61
N THR A 22 9.98 -6.94 -1.86
CA THR A 22 10.35 -5.56 -2.19
C THR A 22 9.35 -4.57 -1.59
N LEU A 23 8.05 -4.82 -1.74
CA LEU A 23 6.97 -3.99 -1.21
C LEU A 23 7.05 -3.92 0.31
N ILE A 24 7.21 -5.08 0.97
CA ILE A 24 7.34 -5.15 2.43
C ILE A 24 8.55 -4.35 2.91
N GLN A 25 9.72 -4.59 2.32
CA GLN A 25 10.96 -3.91 2.72
C GLN A 25 10.85 -2.39 2.57
N LYS A 26 10.36 -1.91 1.42
CA LYS A 26 10.22 -0.47 1.17
C LYS A 26 9.18 0.18 2.08
N ARG A 27 8.04 -0.48 2.31
CA ARG A 27 7.00 0.06 3.20
C ARG A 27 7.46 0.09 4.65
N MET A 28 8.17 -0.95 5.11
CA MET A 28 8.79 -0.97 6.44
C MET A 28 9.74 0.22 6.65
N VAL A 29 10.53 0.59 5.63
CA VAL A 29 11.40 1.78 5.69
C VAL A 29 10.57 3.06 5.81
N GLN A 30 9.48 3.22 5.05
CA GLN A 30 8.60 4.40 5.17
C GLN A 30 7.97 4.51 6.57
N LEU A 31 7.49 3.41 7.14
CA LEU A 31 6.95 3.38 8.51
C LEU A 31 8.05 3.70 9.56
N ASN A 32 9.28 3.26 9.33
CA ASN A 32 10.42 3.62 10.17
C ASN A 32 10.78 5.11 10.09
N GLN A 33 10.54 5.76 8.95
CA GLN A 33 10.74 7.20 8.74
C GLN A 33 9.61 8.06 9.31
N GLY A 34 8.57 7.45 9.90
CA GLY A 34 7.43 8.17 10.49
C GLY A 34 6.24 8.35 9.56
N SER A 35 6.19 7.64 8.42
CA SER A 35 4.97 7.57 7.61
C SER A 35 3.81 6.98 8.42
N ARG A 36 2.60 7.51 8.24
CA ARG A 36 1.40 7.00 8.91
C ARG A 36 0.99 5.65 8.33
N ALA A 37 0.44 4.79 9.19
CA ALA A 37 -0.27 3.59 8.76
C ALA A 37 -1.56 4.00 8.02
N LEU A 38 -1.86 3.33 6.91
CA LEU A 38 -3.08 3.53 6.11
C LEU A 38 -4.23 2.64 6.59
N VAL A 39 -3.95 1.74 7.53
CA VAL A 39 -4.91 0.85 8.17
C VAL A 39 -5.05 1.22 9.64
N ASN A 40 -6.27 1.14 10.16
CA ASN A 40 -6.52 1.37 11.58
C ASN A 40 -6.38 0.02 12.31
N VAL A 41 -5.25 -0.17 12.99
CA VAL A 41 -4.95 -1.39 13.75
C VAL A 41 -4.44 -1.04 15.13
N ASP A 42 -4.96 -1.76 16.12
CA ASP A 42 -4.49 -1.73 17.50
C ASP A 42 -3.20 -2.57 17.66
N THR A 43 -2.20 -2.32 16.81
CA THR A 43 -0.88 -2.94 16.93
C THR A 43 0.22 -1.96 16.57
N HIS A 44 1.34 -2.05 17.28
CA HIS A 44 2.57 -1.34 16.95
C HIS A 44 3.50 -2.16 16.04
N ASP A 45 3.13 -3.41 15.73
CA ASP A 45 3.92 -4.23 14.83
C ASP A 45 3.79 -3.74 13.39
N LYS A 46 4.88 -3.17 12.90
CA LYS A 46 4.98 -2.64 11.54
C LYS A 46 4.78 -3.73 10.49
N MET A 47 5.24 -4.96 10.74
CA MET A 47 5.06 -6.05 9.78
C MET A 47 3.57 -6.37 9.60
N SER A 48 2.84 -6.50 10.71
CA SER A 48 1.39 -6.69 10.70
C SER A 48 0.66 -5.54 9.98
N ILE A 49 1.08 -4.28 10.20
CA ILE A 49 0.52 -3.11 9.50
C ILE A 49 0.70 -3.26 7.98
N VAL A 50 1.93 -3.53 7.52
CA VAL A 50 2.24 -3.64 6.09
C VAL A 50 1.44 -4.77 5.44
N LEU A 51 1.37 -5.94 6.07
CA LEU A 51 0.59 -7.06 5.54
C LEU A 51 -0.90 -6.70 5.41
N GLN A 52 -1.47 -6.00 6.39
CA GLN A 52 -2.85 -5.54 6.30
C GLN A 52 -3.07 -4.49 5.22
N GLU A 53 -2.12 -3.56 5.03
CA GLU A 53 -2.17 -2.58 3.94
C GLU A 53 -2.19 -3.27 2.56
N ILE A 54 -1.43 -4.36 2.40
CA ILE A 54 -1.43 -5.16 1.16
C ILE A 54 -2.73 -5.94 1.02
N MET A 55 -3.22 -6.57 2.11
CA MET A 55 -4.46 -7.35 2.07
C MET A 55 -5.68 -6.50 1.71
N GLN A 56 -5.74 -5.27 2.23
CA GLN A 56 -6.80 -4.29 1.98
C GLN A 56 -6.62 -3.53 0.66
N ASP A 57 -5.62 -3.89 -0.16
CA ASP A 57 -5.30 -3.21 -1.41
C ASP A 57 -5.17 -1.69 -1.21
N LYS A 58 -4.39 -1.26 -0.21
CA LYS A 58 -4.12 0.18 0.04
C LYS A 58 -2.77 0.64 -0.50
N ILE A 59 -1.83 -0.29 -0.64
CA ILE A 59 -0.49 -0.04 -1.15
C ILE A 59 -0.15 -0.99 -2.29
N MET A 60 0.65 -0.51 -3.23
CA MET A 60 1.12 -1.28 -4.37
C MET A 60 2.50 -0.82 -4.83
N LEU A 61 3.20 -1.70 -5.57
CA LEU A 61 4.42 -1.34 -6.28
C LEU A 61 4.08 -0.79 -7.66
N ASN A 62 4.61 0.37 -8.00
CA ASN A 62 4.56 0.90 -9.36
C ASN A 62 5.62 0.25 -10.28
N MET A 63 5.68 0.69 -11.54
CA MET A 63 6.65 0.21 -12.52
C MET A 63 8.11 0.55 -12.15
N ASP A 64 8.32 1.60 -11.35
CA ASP A 64 9.62 2.03 -10.82
C ASP A 64 9.97 1.36 -9.47
N ASN A 65 9.21 0.32 -9.09
CA ASN A 65 9.30 -0.38 -7.81
C ASN A 65 9.13 0.54 -6.57
N GLN A 66 8.49 1.70 -6.68
CA GLN A 66 8.16 2.57 -5.56
C GLN A 66 6.82 2.15 -4.95
N VAL A 67 6.70 2.33 -3.63
CA VAL A 67 5.45 2.08 -2.91
C VAL A 67 4.56 3.28 -3.11
N ILE A 68 3.41 3.05 -3.73
CA ILE A 68 2.36 4.05 -3.94
C ILE A 68 1.15 3.64 -3.12
N SER A 69 0.52 4.61 -2.46
CA SER A 69 -0.80 4.38 -1.88
C SER A 69 -1.91 4.68 -2.89
N LEU A 70 -2.96 3.86 -2.89
CA LEU A 70 -4.08 4.03 -3.82
C LEU A 70 -4.86 5.32 -3.57
N GLU A 71 -4.85 5.83 -2.34
CA GLU A 71 -5.40 7.15 -1.99
C GLU A 71 -4.63 8.29 -2.68
N GLU A 72 -3.30 8.23 -2.75
CA GLU A 72 -2.49 9.23 -3.46
C GLU A 72 -2.79 9.21 -4.98
N MET A 73 -2.98 8.04 -5.58
CA MET A 73 -3.37 7.93 -7.00
C MET A 73 -4.76 8.50 -7.28
N ALA A 74 -5.71 8.30 -6.36
CA ALA A 74 -7.05 8.86 -6.49
C ALA A 74 -7.03 10.39 -6.35
N ALA A 75 -6.25 10.91 -5.41
CA ALA A 75 -6.09 12.36 -5.20
C ALA A 75 -5.40 13.06 -6.38
N GLU A 76 -4.50 12.39 -7.09
CA GLU A 76 -3.87 12.94 -8.32
C GLU A 76 -4.82 12.93 -9.54
N SER A 77 -5.86 12.10 -9.54
CA SER A 77 -6.88 12.08 -10.60
C SER A 77 -8.00 13.10 -10.39
N GLU A 78 -8.19 13.58 -9.17
CA GLU A 78 -9.06 14.73 -8.86
C GLU A 78 -8.25 16.02 -9.06
N GLY A 79 -7.99 16.35 -10.32
CA GLY A 79 -7.53 17.69 -10.69
C GLY A 79 -8.54 18.76 -10.22
N PRO A 80 -8.10 20.01 -9.99
CA PRO A 80 -8.96 21.04 -9.41
C PRO A 80 -10.21 21.20 -10.26
N ASP A 81 -11.39 21.19 -9.63
CA ASP A 81 -12.67 21.48 -10.28
C ASP A 81 -12.57 22.81 -11.04
N LEU A 82 -12.32 22.71 -12.35
CA LEU A 82 -12.27 23.85 -13.28
C LEU A 82 -13.69 24.40 -13.57
N GLU A 83 -14.74 23.84 -12.97
CA GLU A 83 -16.14 24.27 -13.15
C GLU A 83 -16.53 25.53 -12.37
N SER A 84 -15.62 26.13 -11.58
CA SER A 84 -15.90 27.41 -10.89
C SER A 84 -15.46 28.66 -11.66
N MET A 85 -15.06 28.54 -12.92
CA MET A 85 -14.59 29.67 -13.75
C MET A 85 -15.65 30.19 -14.74
N ASP A 86 -16.92 30.25 -14.33
CA ASP A 86 -17.93 31.07 -14.99
C ASP A 86 -18.13 32.37 -14.18
N LEU A 87 -17.47 33.44 -14.63
CA LEU A 87 -17.71 34.81 -14.19
C LEU A 87 -17.57 35.77 -15.38
#